data_AF-A0A0U5GEX8-F1
#
_entry.id   AF-A0A0U5GEX8-F1
#
_cell.length_a   1.000
_cell.length_b   1.000
_cell.length_c   1.000
_cell.angle_alpha   90.00
_cell.angle_beta   90.00
_cell.angle_gamma   90.00
#
_symmetry.space_group_name_H-M   'P 1'
#
loop_
_entity.id
_entity.type
_entity.pdbx_description
1 polymer ?
#
loop_
_entity_poly.entity_id
_entity_poly.type
_entity_poly.pdbx_seq_one_letter_code
_entity_poly.pdbx_strand_id
1 'polypeptide(L)'
;MSTAADSASTARPKTKQQSNNMTNPENPPYRQIRALYTPQTITIYQAYPPSIALPALATQSLSRVPTFKRTRMTWIKPSFLWMAYRSGYATKQNQEHVLAIEISRPGFEWALGHAVLSHIPGSASEDELKRWKNAVEDSCVRVQWDPERDVHGNPLAYRSLQVGLRGEAVERFVKGWIVGIKDVTGVMHDVKERVEKGDLEGAEKLVPVEKVYTLPEGVASGLGMV
;
A
#
# COMPACT_ATOMS: atom_id res chain seq x y z
N MET A 1 73.33 15.26 -2.18
CA MET A 1 72.85 13.90 -2.51
C MET A 1 72.73 13.15 -1.20
N SER A 2 71.51 13.00 -0.68
CA SER A 2 71.22 12.23 0.54
C SER A 2 70.11 11.26 0.18
N THR A 3 70.37 9.97 0.32
CA THR A 3 69.42 8.87 0.13
C THR A 3 69.14 8.20 1.47
N ALA A 4 67.86 7.87 1.63
CA ALA A 4 67.18 7.46 2.84
C ALA A 4 67.32 5.96 3.20
N ALA A 5 67.01 5.67 4.47
CA ALA A 5 66.27 4.54 5.06
C ALA A 5 66.68 4.49 6.54
N ASP A 6 65.88 4.19 7.56
CA ASP A 6 64.64 3.42 7.64
C ASP A 6 64.03 3.66 9.02
N SER A 7 62.70 3.71 9.16
CA SER A 7 62.03 3.23 10.39
C SER A 7 60.54 3.01 10.15
N ALA A 8 60.14 1.77 10.43
CA ALA A 8 58.81 1.24 10.25
C ALA A 8 57.82 1.77 11.30
N SER A 9 56.57 2.01 10.87
CA SER A 9 55.40 2.15 11.75
C SER A 9 54.28 1.25 11.25
N THR A 10 54.00 0.21 12.03
CA THR A 10 52.91 -0.76 11.87
C THR A 10 51.53 -0.11 11.95
N ALA A 11 50.73 -0.25 10.88
CA ALA A 11 49.34 0.20 10.83
C ALA A 11 48.37 -0.87 11.38
N ARG A 12 47.46 -0.44 12.28
CA ARG A 12 46.29 -1.23 12.74
C ARG A 12 45.27 -1.41 11.61
N PRO A 13 44.58 -2.56 11.51
CA PRO A 13 43.52 -2.75 10.52
C PRO A 13 42.28 -1.93 10.88
N LYS A 14 41.78 -1.15 9.92
CA LYS A 14 40.51 -0.43 10.01
C LYS A 14 39.36 -1.42 9.82
N THR A 15 38.65 -1.73 10.91
CA THR A 15 37.37 -2.45 10.87
C THR A 15 36.37 -1.64 10.06
N LYS A 16 35.86 -2.19 8.95
CA LYS A 16 34.71 -1.64 8.23
C LYS A 16 33.50 -1.71 9.15
N GLN A 17 33.13 -0.59 9.77
CA GLN A 17 31.81 -0.44 10.35
C GLN A 17 30.79 -0.53 9.21
N GLN A 18 30.00 -1.60 9.24
CA GLN A 18 28.76 -1.70 8.48
C GLN A 18 27.89 -0.51 8.85
N SER A 19 27.56 0.32 7.85
CA SER A 19 26.62 1.41 8.00
C SER A 19 25.23 0.83 8.26
N ASN A 20 24.83 0.80 9.53
CA ASN A 20 23.44 0.61 9.90
C ASN A 20 22.62 1.72 9.24
N ASN A 21 21.76 1.34 8.28
CA ASN A 21 20.74 2.22 7.71
C ASN A 21 19.74 2.61 8.80
N MET A 22 20.05 3.67 9.55
CA MET A 22 19.06 4.35 10.38
C MET A 22 18.13 5.13 9.44
N THR A 23 16.87 4.71 9.38
CA THR A 23 15.82 5.40 8.62
C THR A 23 15.66 6.83 9.15
N ASN A 24 16.06 7.82 8.37
CA ASN A 24 15.74 9.22 8.65
C ASN A 24 14.21 9.40 8.44
N PRO A 25 13.43 9.84 9.44
CA PRO A 25 11.99 10.07 9.27
C PRO A 25 11.67 11.10 8.17
N GLU A 26 12.62 11.94 7.79
CA GLU A 26 12.46 12.90 6.68
C GLU A 26 12.57 12.29 5.28
N ASN A 27 13.01 11.03 5.14
CA ASN A 27 13.10 10.38 3.83
C ASN A 27 12.70 8.90 3.91
N PRO A 28 11.39 8.59 3.80
CA PRO A 28 10.92 7.21 3.92
C PRO A 28 11.48 6.33 2.78
N PRO A 29 11.62 5.01 3.00
CA PRO A 29 12.03 4.09 1.95
C PRO A 29 11.13 4.19 0.71
N TYR A 30 11.73 4.01 -0.47
CA TYR A 30 11.02 4.15 -1.74
C TYR A 30 9.77 3.26 -1.83
N ARG A 31 9.81 2.04 -1.28
CA ARG A 31 8.66 1.13 -1.16
C ARG A 31 8.48 0.72 0.30
N GLN A 32 7.38 1.16 0.91
CA GLN A 32 7.02 0.82 2.28
C GLN A 32 5.51 0.81 2.44
N ILE A 33 4.99 -0.20 3.13
CA ILE A 33 3.57 -0.28 3.48
C ILE A 33 3.34 0.62 4.69
N ARG A 34 2.44 1.60 4.53
CA ARG A 34 1.89 2.41 5.61
C ARG A 34 0.39 2.23 5.63
N ALA A 35 -0.18 2.13 6.82
CA ALA A 35 -1.60 1.89 7.01
C ALA A 35 -2.07 2.34 8.39
N LEU A 36 -3.37 2.55 8.54
CA LEU A 36 -4.03 2.53 9.83
C LEU A 36 -4.28 1.06 10.23
N TYR A 37 -3.82 0.64 11.40
CA TYR A 37 -3.97 -0.75 11.85
C TYR A 37 -4.02 -0.87 13.37
N THR A 38 -4.59 -1.97 13.83
CA THR A 38 -4.60 -2.43 15.23
C THR A 38 -3.74 -3.70 15.34
N PRO A 39 -3.57 -4.30 16.54
CA PRO A 39 -2.87 -5.57 16.62
C PRO A 39 -3.55 -6.71 15.81
N GLN A 40 -4.85 -6.60 15.49
CA GLN A 40 -5.64 -7.63 14.82
C GLN A 40 -6.10 -7.27 13.39
N THR A 41 -6.21 -5.98 13.07
CA THR A 41 -6.82 -5.49 11.83
C THR A 41 -5.94 -4.48 11.11
N ILE A 42 -6.13 -4.35 9.80
CA ILE A 42 -5.60 -3.27 8.96
C ILE A 42 -6.77 -2.64 8.21
N THR A 43 -6.75 -1.32 8.08
CA THR A 43 -7.72 -0.59 7.28
C THR A 43 -7.25 -0.50 5.84
N ILE A 44 -8.15 -0.83 4.91
CA ILE A 44 -8.00 -0.54 3.49
C ILE A 44 -9.15 0.37 3.05
N TYR A 45 -8.93 1.12 1.97
CA TYR A 45 -9.92 2.01 1.40
C TYR A 45 -10.37 1.48 0.03
N GLN A 46 -11.66 1.62 -0.25
CA GLN A 46 -12.26 1.36 -1.56
C GLN A 46 -13.33 2.40 -1.87
N ALA A 47 -13.40 2.85 -3.12
CA ALA A 47 -14.41 3.78 -3.58
C ALA A 47 -15.46 3.08 -4.45
N TYR A 48 -16.73 3.41 -4.23
CA TYR A 48 -17.87 2.75 -4.84
C TYR A 48 -18.99 3.72 -5.20
N PRO A 49 -19.86 3.36 -6.16
CA PRO A 49 -21.14 4.04 -6.31
C PRO A 49 -22.06 3.74 -5.12
N PRO A 50 -23.10 4.58 -4.89
CA PRO A 50 -24.07 4.35 -3.81
C PRO A 50 -24.73 2.96 -3.86
N SER A 51 -24.93 2.42 -5.07
CA SER A 51 -25.52 1.09 -5.29
C SER A 51 -24.69 -0.09 -4.77
N ILE A 52 -23.41 0.15 -4.42
CA ILE A 52 -22.56 -0.83 -3.73
C ILE A 52 -22.30 -0.38 -2.29
N ALA A 53 -21.98 0.90 -2.09
CA ALA A 53 -21.57 1.41 -0.77
C ALA A 53 -22.69 1.31 0.28
N LEU A 54 -23.90 1.78 -0.04
CA LEU A 54 -24.99 1.84 0.93
C LEU A 54 -25.42 0.43 1.39
N PRO A 55 -25.61 -0.58 0.49
CA PRO A 55 -25.87 -1.95 0.92
C PRO A 55 -24.71 -2.58 1.70
N ALA A 56 -23.46 -2.29 1.33
CA ALA A 56 -22.29 -2.80 2.05
C ALA A 56 -22.23 -2.26 3.48
N LEU A 57 -22.51 -0.97 3.67
CA LEU A 57 -22.60 -0.33 4.99
C LEU A 57 -23.74 -0.91 5.82
N ALA A 58 -24.94 -1.04 5.23
CA ALA A 58 -26.12 -1.55 5.92
C ALA A 58 -25.96 -3.02 6.37
N THR A 59 -25.26 -3.83 5.57
CA THR A 59 -25.09 -5.27 5.83
C THR A 59 -23.74 -5.63 6.45
N GLN A 60 -22.83 -4.64 6.58
CA GLN A 60 -21.42 -4.83 6.94
C GLN A 60 -20.74 -5.92 6.10
N SER A 61 -21.08 -6.00 4.81
CA SER A 61 -20.63 -7.09 3.95
C SER A 61 -20.66 -6.72 2.48
N LEU A 62 -19.52 -6.88 1.78
CA LEU A 62 -19.47 -6.81 0.32
C LEU A 62 -20.03 -8.09 -0.34
N SER A 63 -19.99 -9.22 0.34
CA SER A 63 -20.48 -10.48 -0.22
C SER A 63 -22.00 -10.52 -0.38
N ARG A 64 -22.73 -9.74 0.42
CA ARG A 64 -24.20 -9.61 0.37
C ARG A 64 -24.71 -8.57 -0.63
N VAL A 65 -23.81 -7.88 -1.35
CA VAL A 65 -24.18 -6.84 -2.33
C VAL A 65 -24.25 -7.44 -3.74
N PRO A 66 -25.44 -7.52 -4.37
CA PRO A 66 -25.58 -8.18 -5.68
C PRO A 66 -24.80 -7.50 -6.82
N THR A 67 -24.61 -6.18 -6.73
CA THR A 67 -23.90 -5.37 -7.73
C THR A 67 -22.38 -5.44 -7.59
N PHE A 68 -21.85 -6.02 -6.50
CA PHE A 68 -20.42 -6.20 -6.29
C PHE A 68 -19.89 -7.36 -7.15
N LYS A 69 -19.10 -7.03 -8.17
CA LYS A 69 -18.56 -8.02 -9.11
C LYS A 69 -17.29 -8.66 -8.59
N ARG A 70 -17.35 -9.97 -8.32
CA ARG A 70 -16.21 -10.79 -7.89
C ARG A 70 -15.39 -11.37 -9.04
N THR A 71 -15.91 -11.32 -10.26
CA THR A 71 -15.23 -11.84 -11.45
C THR A 71 -14.13 -10.93 -11.99
N ARG A 72 -14.08 -9.67 -11.54
CA ARG A 72 -13.02 -8.72 -11.89
C ARG A 72 -12.03 -8.57 -10.74
N MET A 73 -10.82 -8.13 -11.08
CA MET A 73 -9.82 -7.77 -10.08
C MET A 73 -10.39 -6.74 -9.10
N THR A 74 -10.34 -7.06 -7.81
CA THR A 74 -10.69 -6.16 -6.72
C THR A 74 -9.43 -5.57 -6.15
N TRP A 75 -9.24 -4.26 -6.33
CA TRP A 75 -8.08 -3.56 -5.79
C TRP A 75 -8.38 -3.00 -4.41
N ILE A 76 -7.53 -3.32 -3.43
CA ILE A 76 -7.55 -2.78 -2.06
C ILE A 76 -6.30 -1.92 -1.82
N LYS A 77 -6.45 -0.88 -1.01
CA LYS A 77 -5.45 0.17 -0.82
C LYS A 77 -5.34 0.57 0.65
N PRO A 78 -4.19 0.37 1.31
CA PRO A 78 -4.03 0.86 2.67
C PRO A 78 -3.88 2.38 2.80
N SER A 79 -3.52 3.10 1.73
CA SER A 79 -3.32 4.56 1.74
C SER A 79 -4.60 5.35 1.48
N PHE A 80 -4.94 6.22 2.43
CA PHE A 80 -6.08 7.14 2.40
C PHE A 80 -5.91 8.19 1.31
N LEU A 81 -4.76 8.89 1.28
CA LEU A 81 -4.53 9.98 0.33
C LEU A 81 -4.38 9.48 -1.11
N TRP A 82 -3.86 8.27 -1.30
CA TRP A 82 -3.91 7.64 -2.61
C TRP A 82 -5.36 7.41 -3.05
N MET A 83 -6.21 6.90 -2.15
CA MET A 83 -7.64 6.71 -2.45
C MET A 83 -8.35 8.04 -2.70
N ALA A 84 -8.04 9.07 -1.92
CA ALA A 84 -8.55 10.42 -2.09
C ALA A 84 -8.22 10.97 -3.48
N TYR A 85 -6.96 10.95 -3.89
CA TYR A 85 -6.56 11.33 -5.25
C TYR A 85 -7.29 10.51 -6.33
N ARG A 86 -7.37 9.18 -6.14
CA ARG A 86 -7.98 8.27 -7.12
C ARG A 86 -9.47 8.53 -7.30
N SER A 87 -10.21 8.77 -6.22
CA SER A 87 -11.65 9.06 -6.24
C SER A 87 -11.96 10.54 -6.46
N GLY A 88 -10.94 11.41 -6.46
CA GLY A 88 -11.14 12.86 -6.48
C GLY A 88 -11.83 13.35 -5.20
N TYR A 89 -11.42 12.84 -4.04
CA TYR A 89 -12.05 13.08 -2.76
C TYR A 89 -13.54 12.72 -2.78
N ALA A 90 -13.85 11.53 -3.29
CA ALA A 90 -15.21 11.01 -3.44
C ALA A 90 -16.12 11.81 -4.41
N THR A 91 -15.58 12.66 -5.29
CA THR A 91 -16.42 13.41 -6.23
C THR A 91 -16.45 12.85 -7.66
N LYS A 92 -15.66 11.81 -7.96
CA LYS A 92 -15.67 11.18 -9.30
C LYS A 92 -16.85 10.22 -9.44
N GLN A 93 -17.43 10.18 -10.64
CA GLN A 93 -18.50 9.25 -11.00
C GLN A 93 -18.10 7.79 -10.72
N ASN A 94 -19.05 7.01 -10.19
CA ASN A 94 -18.92 5.63 -9.72
C ASN A 94 -17.93 5.42 -8.56
N GLN A 95 -17.55 6.49 -7.86
CA GLN A 95 -16.63 6.51 -6.71
C GLN A 95 -17.10 7.53 -5.66
N GLU A 96 -18.42 7.75 -5.59
CA GLU A 96 -19.06 8.78 -4.78
C GLU A 96 -19.03 8.47 -3.28
N HIS A 97 -18.79 7.21 -2.91
CA HIS A 97 -18.59 6.80 -1.51
C HIS A 97 -17.22 6.15 -1.33
N VAL A 98 -16.46 6.62 -0.34
CA VAL A 98 -15.22 5.96 0.09
C VAL A 98 -15.46 5.23 1.39
N LEU A 99 -15.21 3.92 1.36
CA LEU A 99 -15.32 3.04 2.51
C LEU A 99 -13.94 2.77 3.10
N ALA A 100 -13.80 2.98 4.41
CA ALA A 100 -12.74 2.41 5.21
C ALA A 100 -13.18 1.01 5.67
N ILE A 101 -12.55 -0.02 5.10
CA ILE A 101 -12.85 -1.43 5.35
C ILE A 101 -11.74 -1.99 6.24
N GLU A 102 -12.10 -2.37 7.45
CA GLU A 102 -11.19 -3.07 8.35
C GLU A 102 -11.17 -4.55 7.97
N ILE A 103 -9.98 -5.08 7.69
CA ILE A 103 -9.75 -6.49 7.43
C ILE A 103 -8.82 -7.11 8.45
N SER A 104 -8.94 -8.41 8.67
CA SER A 104 -8.01 -9.15 9.51
C SER A 104 -6.58 -9.08 8.96
N ARG A 105 -5.61 -8.86 9.85
CA ARG A 105 -4.19 -8.87 9.49
C ARG A 105 -3.75 -10.20 8.87
N PRO A 106 -4.15 -11.39 9.41
CA PRO A 106 -3.84 -12.66 8.76
C PRO A 106 -4.38 -12.75 7.33
N GLY A 107 -5.56 -12.19 7.05
CA GLY A 107 -6.12 -12.17 5.69
C GLY A 107 -5.30 -11.28 4.75
N PHE A 108 -4.91 -10.09 5.21
CA PHE A 108 -4.04 -9.20 4.44
C PHE A 108 -2.66 -9.80 4.18
N GLU A 109 -2.03 -10.37 5.21
CA GLU A 109 -0.71 -11.01 5.12
C GLU A 109 -0.75 -12.26 4.25
N TRP A 110 -1.83 -13.04 4.31
CA TRP A 110 -2.07 -14.13 3.35
C TRP A 110 -2.07 -13.60 1.91
N ALA A 111 -2.77 -12.49 1.63
CA ALA A 111 -2.80 -11.93 0.29
C ALA A 111 -1.38 -11.55 -0.18
N LEU A 112 -0.60 -10.90 0.68
CA LEU A 112 0.77 -10.51 0.36
C LEU A 112 1.69 -11.71 0.13
N GLY A 113 1.56 -12.77 0.93
CA GLY A 113 2.34 -14.01 0.74
C GLY A 113 2.01 -14.77 -0.56
N HIS A 114 0.87 -14.48 -1.19
CA HIS A 114 0.46 -15.06 -2.48
C HIS A 114 0.63 -14.08 -3.65
N ALA A 115 1.21 -12.91 -3.41
CA ALA A 115 1.28 -11.84 -4.39
C ALA A 115 2.41 -12.03 -5.41
N VAL A 116 2.12 -11.62 -6.65
CA VAL A 116 3.13 -11.43 -7.70
C VAL A 116 3.09 -9.98 -8.17
N LEU A 117 4.26 -9.38 -8.39
CA LEU A 117 4.36 -8.00 -8.87
C LEU A 117 3.59 -7.80 -10.19
N SER A 118 2.91 -6.66 -10.29
CA SER A 118 2.15 -6.24 -11.48
C SER A 118 3.05 -6.00 -12.69
N HIS A 119 4.33 -5.71 -12.45
CA HIS A 119 5.35 -5.42 -13.46
C HIS A 119 6.71 -5.97 -13.01
N ILE A 120 7.55 -6.32 -13.98
CA ILE A 120 8.98 -6.58 -13.77
C ILE A 120 9.81 -5.50 -14.46
N PRO A 121 11.08 -5.29 -14.07
CA PRO A 121 11.95 -4.34 -14.74
C PRO A 121 12.06 -4.61 -16.24
N GLY A 122 12.14 -3.56 -17.06
CA GLY A 122 12.35 -3.70 -18.50
C GLY A 122 13.71 -4.33 -18.86
N SER A 123 14.64 -4.38 -17.91
CA SER A 123 15.94 -5.04 -18.02
C SER A 123 15.91 -6.54 -17.71
N ALA A 124 14.74 -7.12 -17.42
CA ALA A 124 14.62 -8.54 -17.12
C ALA A 124 14.98 -9.40 -18.34
N SER A 125 15.69 -10.50 -18.08
CA SER A 125 15.99 -11.53 -19.10
C SER A 125 14.72 -12.24 -19.58
N GLU A 126 14.80 -12.93 -20.72
CA GLU A 126 13.69 -13.72 -21.26
C GLU A 126 13.20 -14.80 -20.29
N ASP A 127 14.12 -15.44 -19.56
CA ASP A 127 13.78 -16.46 -18.56
C ASP A 127 13.09 -15.87 -17.32
N GLU A 128 13.49 -14.68 -16.89
CA GLU A 128 12.79 -13.94 -15.82
C GLU A 128 11.39 -13.53 -16.27
N LEU A 129 11.25 -13.03 -17.51
CA LEU A 129 9.96 -12.69 -18.10
C LEU A 129 9.04 -13.90 -18.19
N LYS A 130 9.56 -15.05 -18.62
CA LYS A 130 8.79 -16.31 -18.71
C LYS A 130 8.35 -16.80 -17.33
N ARG A 131 9.26 -16.84 -16.35
CA ARG A 131 8.93 -17.22 -14.96
C ARG A 131 7.89 -16.30 -14.35
N TRP A 132 8.02 -14.99 -14.57
CA TRP A 132 7.03 -14.02 -14.10
C TRP A 132 5.67 -14.21 -14.75
N LYS A 133 5.59 -14.44 -16.08
CA LYS A 133 4.32 -14.70 -16.77
C LYS A 133 3.58 -15.91 -16.18
N ASN A 134 4.29 -17.02 -15.98
CA ASN A 134 3.71 -18.21 -15.36
C ASN A 134 3.21 -17.92 -13.94
N ALA A 135 4.05 -17.27 -13.11
CA ALA A 135 3.66 -16.89 -11.75
C ALA A 135 2.44 -15.94 -11.74
N VAL A 136 2.35 -15.03 -12.71
CA VAL A 136 1.20 -14.14 -12.89
C VAL A 136 -0.06 -14.89 -13.28
N GLU A 137 0.03 -15.94 -14.10
CA GLU A 137 -1.14 -16.77 -14.46
C GLU A 137 -1.64 -17.56 -13.26
N ASP A 138 -0.72 -18.16 -12.49
CA ASP A 138 -1.05 -19.01 -11.34
C ASP A 138 -1.49 -18.23 -10.09
N SER A 139 -1.09 -16.96 -9.95
CA SER A 139 -1.38 -16.20 -8.74
C SER A 139 -2.81 -15.61 -8.70
N CYS A 140 -3.44 -15.67 -7.53
CA CYS A 140 -4.71 -15.00 -7.26
C CYS A 140 -4.54 -13.56 -6.73
N VAL A 141 -3.29 -13.10 -6.50
CA VAL A 141 -2.98 -11.79 -5.94
C VAL A 141 -1.92 -11.04 -6.76
N ARG A 142 -2.20 -9.78 -7.11
CA ARG A 142 -1.25 -8.89 -7.78
C ARG A 142 -0.85 -7.73 -6.89
N VAL A 143 0.40 -7.33 -6.90
CA VAL A 143 0.87 -6.16 -6.15
C VAL A 143 1.46 -5.11 -7.08
N GLN A 144 1.05 -3.86 -6.87
CA GLN A 144 1.59 -2.70 -7.57
C GLN A 144 2.03 -1.64 -6.56
N TRP A 145 3.09 -0.92 -6.92
CA TRP A 145 3.61 0.22 -6.15
C TRP A 145 3.35 1.49 -6.95
N ASP A 146 2.37 2.26 -6.51
CA ASP A 146 2.03 3.55 -7.11
C ASP A 146 2.75 4.69 -6.38
N PRO A 147 2.93 5.87 -7.00
CA PRO A 147 3.40 7.02 -6.23
C PRO A 147 2.42 7.31 -5.10
N GLU A 148 2.94 7.61 -3.90
CA GLU A 148 2.10 8.13 -2.81
C GLU A 148 1.60 9.53 -3.16
N ARG A 149 0.62 10.04 -2.42
CA ARG A 149 0.06 11.39 -2.58
C ARG A 149 0.17 12.21 -1.31
N ASP A 150 0.41 13.52 -1.48
CA ASP A 150 0.13 14.52 -0.44
C ASP A 150 -1.35 14.95 -0.47
N VAL A 151 -1.74 15.86 0.42
CA VAL A 151 -3.11 16.41 0.49
C VAL A 151 -3.50 17.25 -0.73
N HIS A 152 -2.55 17.70 -1.54
CA HIS A 152 -2.83 18.34 -2.83
C HIS A 152 -3.04 17.33 -3.96
N GLY A 153 -2.72 16.05 -3.74
CA GLY A 153 -2.71 15.03 -4.77
C GLY A 153 -1.45 15.05 -5.65
N ASN A 154 -0.38 15.72 -5.22
CA ASN A 154 0.92 15.63 -5.88
C ASN A 154 1.58 14.29 -5.58
N PRO A 155 2.33 13.71 -6.54
CA PRO A 155 3.08 12.49 -6.30
C PRO A 155 4.26 12.76 -5.36
N LEU A 156 4.45 11.88 -4.37
CA LEU A 156 5.61 11.91 -3.49
C LEU A 156 6.77 11.05 -4.02
N ALA A 157 7.97 11.25 -3.45
CA ALA A 157 9.20 10.55 -3.85
C ALA A 157 9.17 9.04 -3.58
N TYR A 158 8.26 8.58 -2.73
CA TYR A 158 8.08 7.20 -2.34
C TYR A 158 6.78 6.59 -2.88
N ARG A 159 6.56 5.30 -2.61
CA ARG A 159 5.47 4.51 -3.17
C ARG A 159 4.52 4.00 -2.08
N SER A 160 3.28 3.76 -2.49
CA SER A 160 2.22 3.15 -1.70
C SER A 160 1.70 1.88 -2.37
N LEU A 161 1.23 0.95 -1.54
CA LEU A 161 0.88 -0.39 -1.97
C LEU A 161 -0.53 -0.43 -2.57
N GLN A 162 -0.66 -1.16 -3.67
CA GLN A 162 -1.90 -1.63 -4.26
C GLN A 162 -1.92 -3.16 -4.26
N VAL A 163 -2.99 -3.76 -3.72
CA VAL A 163 -3.16 -5.22 -3.74
C VAL A 163 -4.40 -5.56 -4.55
N GLY A 164 -4.24 -6.35 -5.60
CA GLY A 164 -5.30 -6.80 -6.49
C GLY A 164 -5.67 -8.24 -6.16
N LEU A 165 -6.95 -8.47 -5.89
CA LEU A 165 -7.51 -9.76 -5.52
C LEU A 165 -8.40 -10.29 -6.66
N ARG A 166 -8.19 -11.54 -7.07
CA ARG A 166 -9.04 -12.24 -8.03
C ARG A 166 -9.24 -13.70 -7.61
N GLY A 167 -10.20 -14.38 -8.23
CA GLY A 167 -10.43 -15.82 -7.99
C GLY A 167 -10.65 -16.11 -6.50
N GLU A 168 -9.84 -17.00 -5.95
CA GLU A 168 -9.93 -17.39 -4.53
C GLU A 168 -9.68 -16.21 -3.57
N ALA A 169 -8.77 -15.29 -3.91
CA ALA A 169 -8.40 -14.20 -3.02
C ALA A 169 -9.56 -13.24 -2.75
N VAL A 170 -10.35 -12.90 -3.79
CA VAL A 170 -11.52 -12.03 -3.61
C VAL A 170 -12.64 -12.74 -2.84
N GLU A 171 -12.81 -14.05 -3.03
CA GLU A 171 -13.77 -14.85 -2.26
C GLU A 171 -13.39 -14.91 -0.77
N ARG A 172 -12.11 -15.15 -0.45
CA ARG A 172 -11.61 -15.10 0.92
C ARG A 172 -11.80 -13.72 1.55
N PHE A 173 -11.48 -12.66 0.82
CA PHE A 173 -11.67 -11.29 1.26
C PHE A 173 -13.12 -11.00 1.66
N VAL A 174 -14.07 -11.19 0.75
CA VAL A 174 -15.47 -10.78 1.00
C VAL A 174 -16.23 -11.69 1.96
N LYS A 175 -15.76 -12.93 2.19
CA LYS A 175 -16.40 -13.89 3.10
C LYS A 175 -15.76 -13.99 4.47
N GLY A 176 -14.46 -13.71 4.60
CA GLY A 176 -13.71 -14.08 5.80
C GLY A 176 -12.70 -13.06 6.32
N TRP A 177 -12.36 -12.00 5.57
CA TRP A 177 -11.37 -11.03 6.05
C TRP A 177 -11.99 -9.77 6.61
N ILE A 178 -13.10 -9.30 6.03
CA ILE A 178 -13.77 -8.06 6.46
C ILE A 178 -14.34 -8.23 7.87
N VAL A 179 -13.94 -7.34 8.76
CA VAL A 179 -14.45 -7.27 10.14
C VAL A 179 -15.32 -6.03 10.40
N GLY A 180 -15.21 -5.01 9.56
CA GLY A 180 -16.01 -3.79 9.66
C GLY A 180 -15.89 -2.90 8.43
N ILE A 181 -16.93 -2.11 8.18
CA ILE A 181 -17.02 -1.17 7.07
C ILE A 181 -17.55 0.16 7.60
N LYS A 182 -16.78 1.24 7.41
CA LYS A 182 -17.15 2.61 7.78
C LYS A 182 -17.17 3.50 6.54
N ASP A 183 -18.13 4.40 6.48
CA ASP A 183 -18.15 5.45 5.46
C ASP A 183 -17.24 6.60 5.91
N VAL A 184 -16.24 6.95 5.09
CA VAL A 184 -15.33 8.08 5.31
C VAL A 184 -15.48 9.16 4.26
N THR A 185 -16.57 9.15 3.50
CA THR A 185 -16.89 10.12 2.44
C THR A 185 -16.95 11.55 2.98
N GLY A 186 -17.55 11.75 4.16
CA GLY A 186 -17.56 13.05 4.82
C GLY A 186 -16.14 13.58 5.08
N VAL A 187 -15.26 12.73 5.62
CA VAL A 187 -13.86 13.09 5.87
C VAL A 187 -13.13 13.44 4.56
N MET A 188 -13.40 12.71 3.48
CA MET A 188 -12.83 13.03 2.16
C MET A 188 -13.23 14.42 1.68
N HIS A 189 -14.51 14.80 1.83
CA HIS A 189 -15.00 16.12 1.48
C HIS A 189 -14.40 17.21 2.38
N ASP A 190 -14.32 16.98 3.69
CA ASP A 190 -13.76 17.94 4.64
C ASP A 190 -12.27 18.20 4.36
N VAL A 191 -11.50 17.15 4.04
CA VAL A 191 -10.08 17.30 3.63
C VAL A 191 -10.00 18.15 2.36
N LYS A 192 -10.81 17.83 1.34
CA LYS A 192 -10.84 18.59 0.08
C LYS A 192 -11.15 20.07 0.32
N GLU A 193 -12.21 20.36 1.08
CA GLU A 193 -12.66 21.72 1.37
C GLU A 193 -11.56 22.52 2.09
N ARG A 194 -10.87 21.92 3.06
CA ARG A 194 -9.75 22.58 3.76
C ARG A 194 -8.58 22.87 2.82
N VAL A 195 -8.21 21.91 1.97
CA VAL A 195 -7.15 22.11 0.96
C VAL A 195 -7.51 23.24 0.00
N GLU A 196 -8.76 23.30 -0.48
CA GLU A 196 -9.24 24.36 -1.37
C GLU A 196 -9.24 25.75 -0.70
N LYS A 197 -9.45 25.80 0.62
CA LYS A 197 -9.36 27.03 1.42
C LYS A 197 -7.93 27.40 1.85
N GLY A 198 -6.94 26.55 1.55
CA GLY A 198 -5.55 26.73 1.97
C GLY A 198 -5.27 26.37 3.44
N ASP A 199 -6.22 25.75 4.16
CA ASP A 199 -6.02 25.23 5.52
C ASP A 199 -5.35 23.85 5.49
N LEU A 200 -4.07 23.82 5.12
CA LEU A 200 -3.32 22.56 4.97
C LEU A 200 -3.12 21.84 6.30
N GLU A 201 -2.78 22.57 7.35
CA GLU A 201 -2.61 22.01 8.70
C GLU A 201 -3.91 21.36 9.18
N GLY A 202 -5.04 22.00 8.93
CA GLY A 202 -6.35 21.44 9.24
C GLY A 202 -6.71 20.22 8.39
N ALA A 203 -6.36 20.22 7.11
CA ALA A 203 -6.55 19.08 6.23
C ALA A 203 -5.75 17.86 6.71
N GLU A 204 -4.47 18.05 7.06
CA GLU A 204 -3.59 17.00 7.57
C GLU A 204 -4.11 16.39 8.88
N LYS A 205 -4.70 17.20 9.76
CA LYS A 205 -5.31 16.72 11.02
C LYS A 205 -6.52 15.79 10.81
N LEU A 206 -7.18 15.85 9.65
CA LEU A 206 -8.29 14.97 9.30
C LEU A 206 -7.83 13.67 8.65
N VAL A 207 -6.64 13.66 8.05
CA VAL A 207 -6.07 12.47 7.41
C VAL A 207 -5.70 11.45 8.49
N PRO A 208 -6.09 10.17 8.34
CA PRO A 208 -5.67 9.11 9.26
C PRO A 208 -4.14 9.02 9.37
N VAL A 209 -3.64 8.89 10.60
CA VAL A 209 -2.20 8.70 10.84
C VAL A 209 -1.80 7.27 10.48
N GLU A 210 -1.37 7.08 9.25
CA GLU A 210 -0.91 5.79 8.73
C GLU A 210 0.52 5.50 9.15
N LYS A 211 0.71 4.41 9.90
CA LYS A 211 2.01 4.00 10.44
C LYS A 211 2.63 2.91 9.57
N VAL A 212 3.95 2.76 9.65
CA VAL A 212 4.67 1.66 8.99
C VAL A 212 4.07 0.32 9.43
N TYR A 213 3.64 -0.48 8.46
CA TYR A 213 3.12 -1.82 8.67
C TYR A 213 4.27 -2.83 8.51
N THR A 214 4.72 -3.40 9.63
CA THR A 214 5.82 -4.38 9.63
C THR A 214 5.25 -5.75 9.28
N LEU A 215 5.79 -6.36 8.23
CA LEU A 215 5.38 -7.69 7.78
C LEU A 215 6.06 -8.79 8.60
N PRO A 216 5.39 -9.94 8.81
CA PRO A 216 6.06 -11.15 9.27
C PRO A 216 7.19 -11.57 8.31
N GLU A 217 8.19 -12.25 8.86
CA GLU A 217 9.29 -12.81 8.08
C GLU A 217 8.76 -13.75 6.99
N GLY A 218 9.33 -13.69 5.79
CA GLY A 218 8.92 -14.49 4.63
C GLY A 218 7.77 -13.92 3.79
N VAL A 219 6.95 -13.00 4.30
CA VAL A 219 5.86 -12.36 3.53
C VAL A 219 6.37 -11.24 2.63
N ALA A 220 7.47 -10.58 3.01
CA ALA A 220 8.07 -9.50 2.22
C ALA A 220 8.73 -9.99 0.92
N SER A 221 9.09 -11.29 0.88
CA SER A 221 9.72 -11.93 -0.28
C SER A 221 8.77 -11.90 -1.47
N GLY A 222 9.17 -11.23 -2.55
CA GLY A 222 8.34 -11.09 -3.76
C GLY A 222 7.57 -9.78 -3.87
N LEU A 223 7.56 -8.92 -2.83
CA LEU A 223 6.92 -7.60 -2.88
C LEU A 223 7.84 -6.50 -3.45
N GLY A 224 9.11 -6.81 -3.75
CA GLY A 224 10.07 -5.83 -4.27
C GLY A 224 10.34 -4.67 -3.31
N MET A 225 10.21 -4.90 -2.00
CA MET A 225 10.54 -3.95 -0.94
C MET A 225 12.06 -4.00 -0.71
N VAL A 226 12.82 -3.35 -1.58
CA VAL A 226 14.28 -3.16 -1.47
C VAL A 226 14.60 -1.71 -1.72
#